data_AF-A0A3B9M2K8-F1
#
_entry.id   AF-A0A3B9M2K8-F1
#
_cell.length_a   1.000
_cell.length_b   1.000
_cell.length_c   1.000
_cell.angle_alpha   90.00
_cell.angle_beta   90.00
_cell.angle_gamma   90.00
#
_symmetry.space_group_name_H-M   'P 1'
#
loop_
_entity.id
_entity.type
_entity.pdbx_description
1 polymer ?
#
loop_
_entity_poly.entity_id
_entity_poly.type
_entity_poly.pdbx_seq_one_letter_code
_entity_poly.pdbx_strand_id
1 'polypeptide(L)'
;SVWAASNPDEEPGPLAEIRRQLSDRFDLVIPIGRPSTAEEVVDILETNETTQQQNDRELSPQERSRLEQLKNNLESIAHQDELKMPEYLTNFLANLYINYNLESLRALEAIRQAALLHAALRKRNQIMISDIITVLPLALYHRVSSATLTEIMNTVNSNKMIGSSEKKNEPALRLPRLFQQKPTQSQPDDTPPQRARSLRNLPEDELIKKEKQ
;
A
#
# COMPACT_ATOMS: atom_id res chain seq x y z
N SER A 1 5.10 17.27 9.66
CA SER A 1 4.82 16.09 8.82
C SER A 1 3.53 16.33 8.05
N VAL A 2 3.39 15.80 6.84
CA VAL A 2 2.16 15.93 6.03
C VAL A 2 1.50 14.56 5.98
N TRP A 3 0.23 14.49 6.37
CA TRP A 3 -0.60 13.30 6.31
C TRP A 3 -1.90 13.64 5.57
N ALA A 4 -2.37 12.71 4.76
CA ALA A 4 -3.66 12.82 4.08
C ALA A 4 -4.37 11.47 4.16
N ALA A 5 -5.68 11.50 4.32
CA ALA A 5 -6.54 10.33 4.22
C ALA A 5 -7.34 10.43 2.92
N SER A 6 -7.49 9.30 2.24
CA SER A 6 -8.29 9.20 1.02
C SER A 6 -9.36 8.13 1.23
N ASN A 7 -10.58 8.43 0.79
CA ASN A 7 -11.70 7.51 0.92
C ASN A 7 -11.76 6.62 -0.33
N PRO A 8 -11.71 5.28 -0.19
CA PRO A 8 -11.68 4.37 -1.33
C PRO A 8 -13.02 4.33 -2.10
N ASP A 9 -14.11 4.75 -1.45
CA ASP A 9 -15.47 4.69 -1.99
C ASP A 9 -15.85 5.92 -2.82
N GLU A 10 -14.98 6.93 -2.91
CA GLU A 10 -15.24 8.14 -3.68
C GLU A 10 -14.78 7.96 -5.12
N GLU A 11 -15.72 7.92 -6.08
CA GLU A 11 -15.36 7.90 -7.49
C GLU A 11 -14.53 9.15 -7.82
N PRO A 12 -13.37 8.99 -8.50
CA PRO A 12 -12.38 10.06 -8.62
C PRO A 12 -12.90 11.26 -9.44
N GLY A 13 -14.01 11.08 -10.16
CA GLY A 13 -14.75 12.15 -10.83
C GLY A 13 -13.88 12.96 -11.80
N PRO A 14 -14.25 14.22 -12.08
CA PRO A 14 -13.49 15.10 -12.97
C PRO A 14 -12.07 15.42 -12.47
N LEU A 15 -11.76 15.15 -11.20
CA LEU A 15 -10.48 15.48 -10.56
C LEU A 15 -9.53 14.28 -10.45
N ALA A 16 -9.82 13.17 -11.14
CA ALA A 16 -9.04 11.95 -11.09
C ALA A 16 -7.55 12.18 -11.37
N GLU A 17 -7.25 13.01 -12.36
CA GLU A 17 -5.87 13.34 -12.74
C GLU A 17 -5.16 14.16 -11.68
N ILE A 18 -5.86 15.12 -11.06
CA ILE A 18 -5.32 15.93 -9.96
C ILE A 18 -5.06 15.05 -8.75
N ARG A 19 -5.98 14.13 -8.41
CA ARG A 19 -5.77 13.16 -7.33
C ARG A 19 -4.54 12.30 -7.57
N ARG A 20 -4.33 11.84 -8.82
CA ARG A 20 -3.13 11.08 -9.19
C ARG A 20 -1.85 11.90 -9.02
N GLN A 21 -1.82 13.13 -9.54
CA GLN A 21 -0.65 14.02 -9.42
C GLN A 21 -0.33 14.39 -7.96
N LEU A 22 -1.35 14.60 -7.13
CA LEU A 22 -1.16 14.84 -5.70
C LEU A 22 -0.70 13.58 -4.98
N SER A 23 -1.26 12.42 -5.30
CA SER A 23 -0.86 11.15 -4.72
C SER A 23 0.61 10.83 -5.00
N ASP A 24 1.12 11.12 -6.20
CA ASP A 24 2.53 10.91 -6.55
C ASP A 24 3.50 11.74 -5.68
N ARG A 25 3.01 12.77 -4.99
CA ARG A 25 3.83 13.58 -4.07
C ARG A 25 3.92 13.00 -2.67
N PHE A 26 3.14 11.97 -2.36
CA PHE A 26 3.29 11.22 -1.11
C PHE A 26 4.29 10.09 -1.32
N ASP A 27 5.22 9.94 -0.38
CA ASP A 27 6.30 8.95 -0.54
C ASP A 27 5.80 7.54 -0.20
N LEU A 28 4.90 7.43 0.78
CA LEU A 28 4.34 6.16 1.25
C LEU A 28 2.81 6.24 1.32
N VAL A 29 2.16 5.12 1.01
CA VAL A 29 0.74 4.86 1.21
C VAL A 29 0.58 3.64 2.09
N ILE A 30 -0.25 3.79 3.12
CA ILE A 30 -0.57 2.72 4.06
C ILE A 30 -2.03 2.33 3.80
N PRO A 31 -2.30 1.18 3.17
CA PRO A 31 -3.66 0.69 3.03
C PRO A 31 -4.16 0.26 4.42
N ILE A 32 -5.22 0.90 4.89
CA ILE A 32 -5.88 0.55 6.15
C ILE A 32 -7.03 -0.40 5.83
N GLY A 33 -6.94 -1.63 6.33
CA GLY A 33 -7.99 -2.65 6.19
C GLY A 33 -9.12 -2.45 7.19
N ARG A 34 -10.23 -3.16 6.96
CA ARG A 34 -11.30 -3.32 7.95
C ARG A 34 -10.92 -4.45 8.93
N PRO A 35 -11.35 -4.40 10.20
CA PRO A 35 -11.21 -5.52 11.12
C PRO A 35 -11.77 -6.80 10.49
N SER A 36 -11.10 -7.93 10.75
CA SER A 36 -11.39 -9.20 10.08
C SER A 36 -12.26 -10.13 10.93
N THR A 37 -12.36 -9.86 12.23
CA THR A 37 -13.10 -10.66 13.20
C THR A 37 -14.11 -9.82 13.98
N ALA A 38 -15.19 -10.46 14.44
CA ALA A 38 -16.18 -9.80 15.28
C ALA A 38 -15.59 -9.40 16.65
N GLU A 39 -14.67 -10.21 17.19
CA GLU A 39 -13.96 -9.93 18.45
C GLU A 39 -13.14 -8.64 18.36
N GLU A 40 -12.35 -8.44 17.30
CA GLU A 40 -11.63 -7.18 17.06
C GLU A 40 -12.59 -5.97 17.02
N VAL A 41 -13.78 -6.13 16.42
CA VAL A 41 -14.77 -5.05 16.36
C VAL A 41 -15.33 -4.75 17.75
N VAL A 42 -15.66 -5.76 18.54
CA VAL A 42 -16.15 -5.60 19.91
C VAL A 42 -15.09 -4.91 20.78
N ASP A 43 -13.85 -5.38 20.74
CA ASP A 43 -12.73 -4.79 21.49
C ASP A 43 -12.52 -3.31 21.14
N ILE A 44 -12.60 -2.95 19.85
CA ILE A 44 -12.50 -1.55 19.40
C ILE A 44 -13.65 -0.72 19.97
N LEU A 45 -14.88 -1.22 19.92
CA LEU A 45 -16.06 -0.52 20.43
C LEU A 45 -15.99 -0.34 21.95
N GLU A 46 -15.62 -1.36 22.71
CA GLU A 46 -15.47 -1.30 24.17
C GLU A 46 -14.35 -0.35 24.61
N THR A 47 -13.22 -0.35 23.88
CA THR A 47 -12.11 0.57 24.13
C THR A 47 -12.53 2.02 23.89
N ASN A 48 -13.35 2.28 22.88
CA ASN A 48 -13.85 3.61 22.55
C ASN A 48 -14.84 4.13 23.60
N GLU A 49 -15.78 3.30 24.06
CA GLU A 49 -16.73 3.67 25.12
C GLU A 49 -16.02 4.07 26.41
N THR A 50 -15.04 3.26 26.83
CA THR A 50 -14.21 3.54 28.01
C THR A 50 -13.42 4.84 27.88
N THR A 51 -12.96 5.15 26.66
CA THR A 51 -12.16 6.36 26.37
C THR A 51 -13.03 7.61 26.22
N GLN A 52 -14.25 7.51 25.69
CA GLN A 52 -15.18 8.65 25.56
C GLN A 52 -15.75 9.09 26.91
N GLN A 53 -15.92 8.16 27.86
CA GLN A 53 -16.35 8.47 29.22
C GLN A 53 -15.26 9.20 30.03
N GLN A 54 -14.01 9.13 29.57
CA GLN A 54 -12.85 9.78 30.17
C GLN A 54 -12.21 10.71 29.15
N ASN A 55 -12.76 11.93 28.99
CA ASN A 55 -12.17 12.97 28.13
C ASN A 55 -10.68 13.26 28.45
N ASP A 56 -10.22 12.89 29.65
CA ASP A 56 -8.82 12.77 30.06
C ASP A 56 -8.53 11.34 30.53
N ARG A 57 -8.62 10.34 29.65
CA ARG A 57 -8.15 8.99 29.97
C ARG A 57 -6.65 9.08 30.30
N GLU A 58 -6.33 9.03 31.59
CA GLU A 58 -4.95 8.94 32.02
C GLU A 58 -4.37 7.65 31.48
N LEU A 59 -3.32 7.78 30.66
CA LEU A 59 -2.56 6.64 30.17
C LEU A 59 -2.07 5.83 31.37
N SER A 60 -2.32 4.52 31.33
CA SER A 60 -1.81 3.60 32.34
C SER A 60 -0.28 3.70 32.43
N PRO A 61 0.33 3.40 33.59
CA PRO A 61 1.79 3.40 33.72
C PRO A 61 2.49 2.54 32.66
N GLN A 62 1.86 1.45 32.23
CA GLN A 62 2.36 0.56 31.17
C GLN A 62 2.33 1.24 29.79
N GLU A 63 1.23 1.90 29.42
CA GLU A 63 1.12 2.65 28.16
C GLU A 63 2.11 3.80 28.11
N ARG A 64 2.26 4.56 29.22
CA ARG A 64 3.26 5.64 29.32
C ARG A 64 4.68 5.11 29.10
N SER A 65 5.05 4.03 29.80
CA SER A 65 6.37 3.41 29.64
C SER A 65 6.61 2.94 28.21
N ARG A 66 5.61 2.34 27.55
CA ARG A 66 5.72 1.91 26.16
C ARG A 66 5.89 3.08 25.20
N LEU A 67 5.19 4.19 25.41
CA LEU A 67 5.35 5.41 24.61
C LEU A 67 6.71 6.07 24.82
N GLU A 68 7.21 6.12 26.05
CA GLU A 68 8.55 6.62 26.35
C GLU A 68 9.63 5.76 25.68
N GLN A 69 9.50 4.43 25.74
CA GLN A 69 10.40 3.53 25.02
C GLN A 69 10.37 3.77 23.51
N LEU A 70 9.17 3.93 22.93
CA LEU A 70 9.02 4.23 21.50
C LEU A 70 9.67 5.56 21.15
N LYS A 71 9.42 6.61 21.94
CA LYS A 71 10.04 7.93 21.78
C LYS A 71 11.56 7.84 21.80
N ASN A 72 12.13 7.22 22.83
CA ASN A 72 13.59 7.07 22.98
C ASN A 72 14.20 6.28 21.82
N ASN A 73 13.51 5.23 21.33
CA ASN A 73 13.94 4.49 20.15
C ASN A 73 13.95 5.39 18.90
N LEU A 74 12.90 6.17 18.67
CA LEU A 74 12.83 7.09 17.51
C LEU A 74 13.88 8.20 17.58
N GLU A 75 14.12 8.77 18.77
CA GLU A 75 15.19 9.75 18.99
C GLU A 75 16.56 9.13 18.69
N SER A 76 16.83 7.91 19.15
CA SER A 76 18.11 7.23 18.86
C SER A 76 18.34 7.01 17.36
N ILE A 77 17.28 6.71 16.62
CA ILE A 77 17.32 6.54 15.16
C ILE A 77 17.54 7.88 14.46
N ALA A 78 16.89 8.95 14.91
CA ALA A 78 17.03 10.28 14.33
C ALA A 78 18.46 10.83 14.44
N HIS A 79 19.22 10.41 15.46
CA HIS A 79 20.64 10.78 15.63
C HIS A 79 21.60 9.87 14.85
N GLN A 80 21.11 8.81 14.19
CA GLN A 80 21.93 7.84 13.48
C GLN A 80 22.12 8.25 12.00
N ASP A 81 23.19 9.01 11.72
CA ASP A 81 23.49 9.55 10.38
C ASP A 81 24.33 8.64 9.47
N GLU A 82 24.74 7.46 9.95
CA GLU A 82 25.76 6.65 9.26
C GLU A 82 25.19 5.64 8.26
N LEU A 83 23.89 5.33 8.33
CA LEU A 83 23.33 4.26 7.51
C LEU A 83 23.20 4.70 6.04
N LYS A 84 24.02 4.11 5.18
CA LYS A 84 24.01 4.36 3.73
C LYS A 84 23.60 3.12 2.97
N MET A 85 22.94 3.34 1.83
CA MET A 85 22.59 2.25 0.92
C MET A 85 23.84 1.81 0.13
N PRO A 86 24.22 0.52 0.17
CA PRO A 86 25.28 -0.02 -0.65
C PRO A 86 25.02 0.13 -2.14
N GLU A 87 26.09 0.15 -2.93
CA GLU A 87 26.03 0.30 -4.39
C GLU A 87 25.20 -0.81 -5.05
N TYR A 88 25.35 -2.07 -4.62
CA TYR A 88 24.60 -3.19 -5.21
C TYR A 88 23.07 -3.04 -5.04
N LEU A 89 22.60 -2.48 -3.91
CA LEU A 89 21.18 -2.17 -3.71
C LEU A 89 20.73 -0.96 -4.53
N THR A 90 21.61 0.02 -4.71
CA THR A 90 21.35 1.16 -5.60
C THR A 90 21.18 0.69 -7.05
N ASN A 91 22.06 -0.20 -7.53
CA ASN A 91 21.97 -0.82 -8.84
C ASN A 91 20.70 -1.68 -8.98
N PHE A 92 20.31 -2.39 -7.92
CA PHE A 92 19.03 -3.10 -7.89
C PHE A 92 17.84 -2.16 -8.09
N LEU A 93 17.80 -1.00 -7.42
CA LEU A 93 16.74 0.01 -7.63
C LEU A 93 16.76 0.57 -9.06
N ALA A 94 17.94 0.81 -9.64
CA ALA A 94 18.06 1.27 -11.02
C ALA A 94 17.51 0.23 -12.02
N ASN A 95 17.79 -1.06 -11.80
CA ASN A 95 17.22 -2.13 -12.62
C ASN A 95 15.70 -2.20 -12.48
N LEU A 96 15.17 -2.02 -11.27
CA LEU A 96 13.73 -1.96 -11.04
C LEU A 96 13.08 -0.80 -11.80
N TYR A 97 13.71 0.37 -11.80
CA TYR A 97 13.25 1.55 -12.56
C TYR A 97 13.12 1.25 -14.05
N ILE A 98 14.16 0.67 -14.67
CA ILE A 98 14.20 0.39 -16.11
C ILE A 98 13.24 -0.75 -16.48
N ASN A 99 13.25 -1.85 -15.73
CA ASN A 99 12.50 -3.06 -16.09
C ASN A 99 10.98 -2.86 -15.98
N TYR A 100 10.52 -2.01 -15.06
CA TYR A 100 9.09 -1.76 -14.84
C TYR A 100 8.64 -0.38 -15.33
N ASN A 101 9.51 0.36 -16.04
CA ASN A 101 9.23 1.68 -16.60
C ASN A 101 8.56 2.62 -15.59
N LEU A 102 9.16 2.74 -14.40
CA LEU A 102 8.63 3.61 -13.35
C LEU A 102 8.69 5.08 -13.82
N GLU A 103 7.58 5.79 -13.74
CA GLU A 103 7.45 7.15 -14.30
C GLU A 103 8.35 8.19 -13.60
N SER A 104 8.72 7.95 -12.33
CA SER A 104 9.36 8.96 -11.48
C SER A 104 10.49 8.38 -10.63
N LEU A 105 11.64 9.06 -10.63
CA LEU A 105 12.75 8.79 -9.69
C LEU A 105 12.33 8.98 -8.23
N ARG A 106 11.27 9.75 -7.98
CA ARG A 106 10.70 9.93 -6.64
C ARG A 106 10.30 8.59 -6.01
N ALA A 107 9.82 7.63 -6.81
CA ALA A 107 9.51 6.29 -6.33
C ALA A 107 10.77 5.62 -5.74
N LEU A 108 11.91 5.74 -6.42
CA LEU A 108 13.18 5.15 -5.97
C LEU A 108 13.71 5.86 -4.72
N GLU A 109 13.59 7.19 -4.67
CA GLU A 109 13.97 7.97 -3.49
C GLU A 109 13.14 7.60 -2.26
N ALA A 110 11.82 7.46 -2.44
CA ALA A 110 10.91 7.00 -1.40
C ALA A 110 11.26 5.59 -0.91
N ILE A 111 11.49 4.63 -1.83
CA ILE A 111 11.93 3.27 -1.49
C ILE A 111 13.25 3.30 -0.72
N ARG A 112 14.24 4.08 -1.19
CA ARG A 112 15.56 4.19 -0.57
C ARG A 112 15.45 4.73 0.86
N GLN A 113 14.73 5.83 1.06
CA GLN A 113 14.55 6.43 2.38
C GLN A 113 13.76 5.51 3.31
N ALA A 114 12.69 4.89 2.83
CA ALA A 114 11.88 3.97 3.63
C ALA A 114 12.66 2.71 4.02
N ALA A 115 13.48 2.16 3.13
CA ALA A 115 14.29 0.98 3.42
C ALA A 115 15.40 1.29 4.44
N LEU A 116 16.03 2.45 4.34
CA LEU A 116 16.99 2.93 5.35
C LEU A 116 16.31 3.10 6.71
N LEU A 117 15.13 3.73 6.73
CA LEU A 117 14.34 3.88 7.95
C LEU A 117 13.92 2.53 8.54
N HIS A 118 13.50 1.58 7.71
CA HIS A 118 13.12 0.23 8.17
C HIS A 118 14.30 -0.52 8.79
N ALA A 119 15.50 -0.41 8.20
CA ALA A 119 16.72 -0.97 8.77
C ALA A 119 17.09 -0.30 10.12
N ALA A 120 16.97 1.03 10.20
CA ALA A 120 17.23 1.78 11.44
C ALA A 120 16.22 1.46 12.54
N LEU A 121 14.92 1.32 12.21
CA LEU A 121 13.87 0.85 13.14
C LEU A 121 14.15 -0.53 13.71
N ARG A 122 14.89 -1.37 12.97
CA ARG A 122 15.36 -2.69 13.41
C ARG A 122 16.71 -2.64 14.16
N LYS A 123 17.24 -1.45 14.44
CA LYS A 123 18.54 -1.21 15.09
C LYS A 123 19.71 -1.90 14.37
N ARG A 124 19.61 -2.04 13.04
CA ARG A 124 20.69 -2.59 12.20
C ARG A 124 21.59 -1.47 11.70
N ASN A 125 22.87 -1.80 11.54
CA ASN A 125 23.89 -0.93 10.94
C ASN A 125 24.08 -1.17 9.44
N GLN A 126 23.34 -2.12 8.86
CA GLN A 126 23.38 -2.46 7.45
C GLN A 126 21.97 -2.70 6.91
N ILE A 127 21.71 -2.11 5.75
CA ILE A 127 20.49 -2.31 4.99
C ILE A 127 20.57 -3.63 4.20
N MET A 128 19.45 -4.33 4.13
CA MET A 128 19.31 -5.60 3.45
C MET A 128 18.27 -5.49 2.34
N ILE A 129 18.29 -6.42 1.40
CA ILE A 129 17.27 -6.48 0.35
C ILE A 129 15.86 -6.70 0.93
N SER A 130 15.74 -7.38 2.06
CA SER A 130 14.47 -7.58 2.78
C SER A 130 13.83 -6.26 3.24
N ASP A 131 14.64 -5.22 3.51
CA ASP A 131 14.14 -3.89 3.81
C ASP A 131 13.43 -3.28 2.62
N ILE A 132 14.05 -3.39 1.44
CA ILE A 132 13.47 -2.92 0.18
C ILE A 132 12.18 -3.69 -0.11
N ILE A 133 12.20 -5.01 0.00
CA ILE A 133 11.01 -5.86 -0.24
C ILE A 133 9.83 -5.44 0.65
N THR A 134 10.10 -5.13 1.92
CA THR A 134 9.07 -4.75 2.88
C THR A 134 8.42 -3.41 2.54
N VAL A 135 9.21 -2.44 2.04
CA VAL A 135 8.71 -1.08 1.78
C VAL A 135 8.21 -0.87 0.35
N LEU A 136 8.53 -1.78 -0.59
CA LEU A 136 8.09 -1.70 -1.99
C LEU A 136 6.58 -1.47 -2.13
N PRO A 137 5.69 -2.24 -1.45
CA PRO A 137 4.25 -2.01 -1.55
C PRO A 137 3.88 -0.61 -1.07
N LEU A 138 4.47 -0.13 0.02
CA LEU A 138 4.15 1.17 0.61
C LEU A 138 4.49 2.32 -0.34
N ALA A 139 5.62 2.24 -1.03
CA ALA A 139 6.08 3.30 -1.93
C ALA A 139 5.44 3.25 -3.32
N LEU A 140 5.10 2.05 -3.82
CA LEU A 140 4.63 1.86 -5.19
C LEU A 140 3.11 1.74 -5.34
N TYR A 141 2.36 1.45 -4.28
CA TYR A 141 0.91 1.18 -4.37
C TYR A 141 0.11 2.22 -5.17
N HIS A 142 0.47 3.50 -5.05
CA HIS A 142 -0.21 4.60 -5.72
C HIS A 142 0.46 5.07 -7.02
N ARG A 143 1.57 4.44 -7.43
CA ARG A 143 2.39 4.83 -8.60
C ARG A 143 2.33 3.82 -9.72
N VAL A 144 2.06 2.56 -9.41
CA VAL A 144 2.01 1.47 -10.40
C VAL A 144 0.65 0.77 -10.38
N SER A 145 0.32 0.10 -11.47
CA SER A 145 -0.87 -0.75 -11.51
C SER A 145 -0.73 -1.93 -10.52
N SER A 146 -1.85 -2.43 -10.00
CA SER A 146 -1.87 -3.59 -9.10
C SER A 146 -1.24 -4.84 -9.73
N ALA A 147 -1.41 -5.02 -11.04
CA ALA A 147 -0.79 -6.11 -11.80
C ALA A 147 0.74 -5.98 -11.81
N THR A 148 1.26 -4.80 -12.14
CA THR A 148 2.70 -4.51 -12.13
C THR A 148 3.30 -4.68 -10.73
N LEU A 149 2.61 -4.20 -9.69
CA LEU A 149 3.07 -4.36 -8.31
C LEU A 149 3.20 -5.84 -7.92
N THR A 150 2.21 -6.65 -8.30
CA THR A 150 2.21 -8.09 -8.04
C THR A 150 3.37 -8.78 -8.77
N GLU A 151 3.62 -8.39 -10.02
CA GLU A 151 4.75 -8.91 -10.80
C GLU A 151 6.11 -8.54 -10.19
N ILE A 152 6.27 -7.27 -9.75
CA ILE A 152 7.47 -6.80 -9.02
C ILE A 152 7.66 -7.66 -7.78
N MET A 153 6.64 -7.79 -6.93
CA MET A 153 6.73 -8.55 -5.68
C MET A 153 7.10 -10.01 -5.93
N ASN A 154 6.47 -10.67 -6.91
CA ASN A 154 6.79 -12.05 -7.27
C ASN A 154 8.23 -12.21 -7.77
N THR A 155 8.71 -11.25 -8.57
CA THR A 155 10.05 -11.30 -9.15
C THR A 155 11.14 -11.08 -8.10
N VAL A 156 10.93 -10.14 -7.19
CA VAL A 156 11.88 -9.84 -6.12
C VAL A 156 11.89 -10.96 -5.08
N ASN A 157 10.73 -11.52 -4.71
CA ASN A 157 10.65 -12.67 -3.79
C ASN A 157 11.28 -13.95 -4.38
N SER A 158 11.28 -14.10 -5.71
CA SER A 158 11.86 -15.26 -6.39
C SER A 158 13.38 -15.15 -6.64
N ASN A 159 14.06 -14.12 -6.10
CA ASN A 159 15.49 -13.83 -6.32
C ASN A 159 15.94 -13.67 -7.79
N LYS A 160 15.01 -13.58 -8.76
CA LYS A 160 15.34 -13.51 -10.20
C LYS A 160 16.12 -12.24 -10.58
N MET A 161 16.00 -11.18 -9.79
CA MET A 161 16.65 -9.87 -10.03
C MET A 161 18.08 -9.78 -9.45
N ILE A 162 18.51 -10.71 -8.60
CA ILE A 162 19.83 -10.66 -7.94
C ILE A 162 20.88 -11.47 -8.74
N GLY A 163 20.44 -12.32 -9.68
CA GLY A 163 21.28 -13.28 -10.38
C GLY A 163 21.91 -12.85 -11.73
N SER A 164 21.84 -11.58 -12.12
CA SER A 164 22.19 -11.17 -13.50
C SER A 164 23.31 -10.12 -13.57
N SER A 165 24.44 -10.36 -12.89
CA SER A 165 25.67 -9.57 -13.09
C SER A 165 26.85 -10.37 -13.65
N GLU A 166 26.71 -11.67 -13.93
CA GLU A 166 27.77 -12.44 -14.60
C GLU A 166 27.25 -13.34 -15.73
N LYS A 167 27.79 -13.06 -16.93
CA LYS A 167 27.94 -13.89 -18.14
C LYS A 167 26.85 -13.86 -19.24
N LYS A 168 27.23 -13.11 -20.30
CA LYS A 168 27.31 -13.45 -21.74
C LYS A 168 26.08 -13.96 -22.50
N ASN A 169 25.74 -13.16 -23.52
CA ASN A 169 25.32 -13.47 -24.90
C ASN A 169 24.18 -14.50 -25.13
N GLU A 170 23.14 -13.97 -25.81
CA GLU A 170 22.02 -14.63 -26.52
C GLU A 170 20.68 -14.79 -25.76
N PRO A 171 19.55 -14.81 -26.51
CA PRO A 171 18.86 -13.62 -26.95
C PRO A 171 17.59 -13.40 -26.12
N ALA A 172 17.12 -12.15 -26.16
CA ALA A 172 15.89 -11.66 -25.57
C ALA A 172 14.77 -12.72 -25.43
N LEU A 173 14.43 -13.02 -24.18
CA LEU A 173 13.13 -13.56 -23.80
C LEU A 173 12.05 -12.65 -24.42
N ARG A 174 11.46 -13.12 -25.52
CA ARG A 174 10.34 -12.45 -26.18
C ARG A 174 9.13 -12.56 -25.26
N LEU A 175 8.76 -11.46 -24.61
CA LEU A 175 7.40 -11.32 -24.08
C LEU A 175 6.40 -11.32 -25.26
N PRO A 176 5.22 -11.95 -25.11
CA PRO A 176 4.17 -11.87 -26.11
C PRO A 176 3.67 -10.42 -26.22
N ARG A 177 3.65 -9.88 -27.44
CA ARG A 177 3.03 -8.60 -27.77
C ARG A 177 1.52 -8.72 -27.64
N LEU A 178 0.97 -8.60 -26.43
CA LEU A 178 -0.43 -8.25 -26.26
C LEU A 178 -0.52 -6.72 -26.24
N PHE A 179 -0.68 -6.12 -27.42
CA PHE A 179 -1.40 -4.86 -27.68
C PHE A 179 -1.17 -4.49 -29.15
N GLN A 180 -2.00 -5.07 -30.02
CA GLN A 180 -2.32 -4.47 -31.32
C GLN A 180 -3.84 -4.43 -31.44
N GLN A 181 -4.41 -3.27 -31.14
CA GLN A 181 -5.75 -2.93 -31.57
C GLN A 181 -5.71 -2.56 -33.05
N LYS A 182 -6.65 -3.11 -33.83
CA LYS A 182 -7.23 -2.42 -34.99
C LYS A 182 -8.74 -2.66 -35.01
N PRO A 183 -9.52 -1.69 -35.54
CA PRO A 183 -10.95 -1.57 -35.28
C PRO A 183 -11.77 -2.36 -36.30
N THR A 184 -12.91 -2.89 -35.87
CA THR A 184 -14.00 -3.19 -36.80
C THR A 184 -15.34 -2.96 -36.11
N GLN A 185 -16.12 -2.03 -36.67
CA GLN A 185 -17.52 -1.76 -36.34
C GLN A 185 -18.43 -2.80 -37.01
N SER A 186 -19.41 -3.33 -36.26
CA SER A 186 -20.81 -3.49 -36.71
C SER A 186 -21.67 -4.10 -35.59
N GLN A 187 -22.62 -3.31 -35.08
CA GLN A 187 -23.78 -3.68 -34.24
C GLN A 187 -24.90 -4.34 -35.09
N PRO A 188 -26.08 -4.73 -34.52
CA PRO A 188 -26.44 -5.12 -33.14
C PRO A 188 -27.22 -6.47 -33.10
N ASP A 189 -27.41 -7.08 -31.93
CA ASP A 189 -28.74 -7.45 -31.43
C ASP A 189 -28.72 -8.16 -30.07
N ASP A 190 -29.68 -7.71 -29.26
CA ASP A 190 -30.47 -8.37 -28.23
C ASP A 190 -29.91 -8.90 -26.89
N THR A 191 -30.48 -8.25 -25.86
CA THR A 191 -30.81 -8.69 -24.48
C THR A 191 -29.74 -8.65 -23.37
N PRO A 192 -29.96 -7.87 -22.29
CA PRO A 192 -29.07 -7.81 -21.13
C PRO A 192 -29.46 -8.82 -20.03
N PRO A 193 -28.49 -9.46 -19.34
CA PRO A 193 -28.78 -10.16 -18.09
C PRO A 193 -28.95 -9.18 -16.93
N GLN A 194 -29.96 -9.46 -16.11
CA GLN A 194 -30.51 -8.62 -15.05
C GLN A 194 -29.48 -8.34 -13.93
N ARG A 195 -29.25 -7.05 -13.65
CA ARG A 195 -28.60 -6.57 -12.42
C ARG A 195 -29.53 -6.73 -11.22
N ALA A 196 -28.90 -7.03 -10.08
CA ALA A 196 -29.44 -6.97 -8.74
C ALA A 196 -30.34 -5.73 -8.51
N ARG A 197 -31.48 -5.96 -7.86
CA ARG A 197 -32.46 -4.93 -7.53
C ARG A 197 -31.88 -3.95 -6.51
N SER A 198 -32.09 -2.66 -6.81
CA SER A 198 -31.89 -1.52 -5.92
C SER A 198 -32.78 -1.61 -4.68
N LEU A 199 -32.19 -1.48 -3.48
CA LEU A 199 -32.87 -1.44 -2.17
C LEU A 199 -33.62 -0.11 -1.94
N ARG A 200 -34.43 0.32 -2.91
CA ARG A 200 -35.18 1.59 -2.78
C ARG A 200 -36.69 1.46 -2.94
N ASN A 201 -37.22 0.25 -2.99
CA ASN A 201 -38.66 0.01 -3.00
C ASN A 201 -38.97 -1.25 -2.17
N LEU A 202 -39.13 -1.10 -0.86
CA LEU A 202 -39.90 -2.02 -0.03
C LEU A 202 -41.08 -1.24 0.57
N PRO A 203 -42.31 -1.78 0.53
CA PRO A 203 -43.47 -1.17 1.18
C PRO A 203 -43.33 -1.25 2.71
N GLU A 204 -43.72 -0.18 3.41
CA GLU A 204 -43.52 0.04 4.86
C GLU A 204 -44.41 -0.81 5.80
N ASP A 205 -45.16 -1.81 5.32
CA ASP A 205 -46.25 -2.41 6.11
C ASP A 205 -46.06 -3.84 6.64
N GLU A 206 -44.85 -4.41 6.62
CA GLU A 206 -44.60 -5.75 7.20
C GLU A 206 -43.71 -5.78 8.48
N LEU A 207 -43.38 -4.62 9.06
CA LEU A 207 -42.51 -4.52 10.24
C LEU A 207 -43.22 -4.65 11.60
N ILE A 208 -44.42 -5.24 11.67
CA ILE A 208 -45.09 -5.47 12.96
C ILE A 208 -45.78 -6.83 12.97
N LYS A 209 -45.02 -7.88 13.32
CA LYS A 209 -45.44 -9.01 14.17
C LYS A 209 -44.39 -10.11 14.12
N LYS A 210 -43.56 -10.19 15.16
CA LYS A 210 -43.32 -11.37 16.00
C LYS A 210 -42.08 -11.14 16.85
N GLU A 211 -42.29 -10.76 18.10
CA GLU A 211 -41.69 -11.44 19.24
C GLU A 211 -42.43 -10.98 20.50
N LYS A 212 -43.32 -11.85 20.98
CA LYS A 212 -43.81 -11.84 22.35
C LYS A 212 -43.78 -13.29 22.82
N GLN A 213 -43.04 -13.47 23.92
CA GLN A 213 -42.90 -14.65 24.79
C GLN A 213 -41.91 -15.71 24.35
#